data_AF-A0A7J3X8V6-F1
#
_entry.id   AF-A0A7J3X8V6-F1
#
_cell.length_a   1.000
_cell.length_b   1.000
_cell.length_c   1.000
_cell.angle_alpha   90.00
_cell.angle_beta   90.00
_cell.angle_gamma   90.00
#
_symmetry.space_group_name_H-M   'P 1'
#
loop_
_entity.id
_entity.type
_entity.pdbx_description
1 polymer ?
#
loop_
_entity_poly.entity_id
_entity_poly.type
_entity_poly.pdbx_seq_one_letter_code
_entity_poly.pdbx_strand_id
1 'polypeptide(L)'
;LKERLSELHVTQEEISRWVEVSSKLEIPCKSDGLCEQFEGFFKLKDFAIEPGALGEKNLPQEVLASVQEYQVIKQADVVAAMFLLRDKFPREVLVKNYDYYIRRTTHASSLSLPMYAALALYLGRSEEGYSMLKQAALADIADVYGNTCDGFHVGSAGGVWTAILFGLLRIQPGESLSYERSASLGKVSMSFNVTYRGAKVRVSI
;
A
#
# COMPACT_ATOMS: atom_id res chain seq x y z
N LEU A 1 12.74 -28.14 -7.09
CA LEU A 1 13.61 -27.14 -6.43
C LEU A 1 15.10 -27.44 -6.66
N LYS A 2 15.63 -28.61 -6.26
CA LYS A 2 17.07 -28.96 -6.46
C LYS A 2 17.55 -28.81 -7.91
N GLU A 3 16.78 -29.30 -8.88
CA GLU A 3 17.08 -29.18 -10.32
C GLU A 3 17.16 -27.72 -10.78
N ARG A 4 16.17 -26.89 -10.40
CA ARG A 4 16.18 -25.44 -10.68
C ARG A 4 17.35 -24.69 -10.04
N LEU A 5 17.72 -25.05 -8.80
CA LEU A 5 18.90 -24.45 -8.15
C LEU A 5 20.17 -24.78 -8.92
N SER A 6 20.29 -26.03 -9.42
CA SER A 6 21.41 -26.45 -10.27
C SER A 6 21.45 -25.69 -11.59
N GLU A 7 20.32 -25.55 -12.29
CA GLU A 7 20.24 -24.80 -13.55
C GLU A 7 20.62 -23.32 -13.38
N LEU A 8 20.23 -22.73 -12.25
CA LEU A 8 20.56 -21.34 -11.90
C LEU A 8 21.95 -21.20 -11.26
N HIS A 9 22.68 -22.30 -11.09
CA HIS A 9 24.00 -22.34 -10.45
C HIS A 9 24.01 -21.77 -9.01
N VAL A 10 22.90 -21.89 -8.29
CA VAL A 10 22.78 -21.43 -6.90
C VAL A 10 23.44 -22.44 -5.96
N THR A 11 24.47 -22.00 -5.26
CA THR A 11 25.25 -22.81 -4.33
C THR A 11 24.60 -22.89 -2.94
N GLN A 12 24.99 -23.87 -2.12
CA GLN A 12 24.52 -23.94 -0.72
C GLN A 12 25.11 -22.83 0.13
N GLU A 13 26.32 -22.37 -0.21
CA GLU A 13 27.00 -21.25 0.39
C GLU A 13 26.22 -19.95 0.16
N GLU A 14 25.70 -19.71 -1.06
CA GLU A 14 24.83 -18.58 -1.35
C GLU A 14 23.53 -18.62 -0.56
N ILE A 15 22.86 -19.78 -0.50
CA ILE A 15 21.63 -19.95 0.29
C ILE A 15 21.90 -19.64 1.76
N SER A 16 23.00 -20.15 2.30
CA SER A 16 23.42 -19.89 3.68
C SER A 16 23.67 -18.39 3.92
N ARG A 17 24.28 -17.71 2.95
CA ARG A 17 24.49 -16.26 3.00
C ARG A 17 23.19 -15.47 2.94
N TRP A 18 22.19 -15.89 2.15
CA TRP A 18 20.88 -15.22 2.13
C TRP A 18 20.18 -15.31 3.48
N VAL A 19 20.24 -16.48 4.13
CA VAL A 19 19.72 -16.66 5.49
C VAL A 19 20.47 -15.75 6.47
N GLU A 20 21.80 -15.72 6.40
CA GLU A 20 22.61 -14.83 7.25
C GLU A 20 22.24 -13.36 7.06
N VAL A 21 22.20 -12.87 5.81
CA VAL A 21 21.86 -11.47 5.50
C VAL A 21 20.45 -11.14 5.99
N SER A 22 19.46 -11.99 5.69
CA SER A 22 18.07 -11.76 6.12
C SER A 22 17.92 -11.68 7.65
N SER A 23 18.73 -12.42 8.40
CA SER A 23 18.74 -12.38 9.87
C SER A 23 19.35 -11.09 10.45
N LYS A 24 20.10 -10.35 9.64
CA LYS A 24 20.83 -9.12 10.01
C LYS A 24 20.26 -7.86 9.35
N LEU A 25 19.24 -7.97 8.51
CA LEU A 25 18.59 -6.80 7.92
C LEU A 25 17.94 -5.96 9.01
N GLU A 26 18.35 -4.71 9.09
CA GLU A 26 17.72 -3.75 9.99
C GLU A 26 16.43 -3.23 9.35
N ILE A 27 15.32 -3.42 10.05
CA ILE A 27 14.04 -2.79 9.72
C ILE A 27 13.87 -1.67 10.73
N PRO A 28 13.80 -0.39 10.33
CA PRO A 28 13.81 0.75 11.24
C PRO A 28 12.45 0.95 11.95
N CYS A 29 11.93 -0.11 12.56
CA CYS A 29 10.73 -0.13 13.37
C CYS A 29 11.09 -0.05 14.84
N LYS A 30 10.77 1.08 15.48
CA LYS A 30 11.02 1.29 16.91
C LYS A 30 10.13 0.38 17.75
N SER A 31 10.54 0.15 19.00
CA SER A 31 9.79 -0.66 19.98
C SER A 31 8.39 -0.09 20.27
N ASP A 32 8.19 1.20 20.04
CA ASP A 32 6.89 1.86 20.18
C ASP A 32 5.93 1.56 19.01
N GLY A 33 6.38 0.81 17.99
CA GLY A 33 5.61 0.40 16.84
C GLY A 33 5.58 1.41 15.68
N LEU A 34 6.29 2.53 15.75
CA LEU A 34 6.42 3.43 14.59
C LEU A 34 7.67 3.07 13.79
N CYS A 35 7.49 2.81 12.50
CA CYS A 35 8.58 2.50 11.58
C CYS A 35 9.00 3.76 10.85
N GLU A 36 10.30 4.00 10.81
CA GLU A 36 10.91 5.08 10.05
C GLU A 36 10.96 4.70 8.57
N GLN A 37 10.80 5.68 7.67
CA GLN A 37 10.81 5.41 6.23
C GLN A 37 12.23 5.06 5.75
N PHE A 38 13.21 5.78 6.28
CA PHE A 38 14.64 5.54 6.10
C PHE A 38 15.38 6.17 7.29
N GLU A 39 16.63 5.76 7.53
CA GLU A 39 17.41 6.26 8.65
C GLU A 39 17.47 7.79 8.70
N GLY A 40 16.95 8.39 9.78
CA GLY A 40 16.98 9.83 9.99
C GLY A 40 15.78 10.60 9.42
N PHE A 41 14.81 9.94 8.78
CA PHE A 41 13.58 10.58 8.30
C PHE A 41 12.86 11.36 9.43
N PHE A 42 12.80 10.83 10.65
CA PHE A 42 12.15 11.51 11.77
C PHE A 42 12.90 12.76 12.26
N LYS A 43 14.14 12.98 11.81
CA LYS A 43 14.93 14.18 12.11
C LYS A 43 14.66 15.31 11.11
N LEU A 44 13.98 15.02 10.00
CA LEU A 44 13.56 16.03 9.02
C LEU A 44 12.50 16.95 9.62
N LYS A 45 12.37 18.15 9.04
CA LYS A 45 11.36 19.15 9.42
C LYS A 45 9.96 18.56 9.21
N ASP A 46 9.12 18.63 10.24
CA ASP A 46 7.77 18.14 10.11
C ASP A 46 6.93 19.07 9.22
N PHE A 47 6.07 18.48 8.39
CA PHE A 47 5.13 19.22 7.56
C PHE A 47 3.87 18.40 7.37
N ALA A 48 2.74 18.92 7.85
CA ALA A 48 1.45 18.27 7.71
C ALA A 48 0.80 18.66 6.38
N ILE A 49 0.42 17.65 5.58
CA ILE A 49 -0.38 17.82 4.38
C ILE A 49 -1.83 18.07 4.79
N GLU A 50 -2.46 19.09 4.19
CA GLU A 50 -3.87 19.37 4.41
C GLU A 50 -4.74 18.17 3.99
N PRO A 51 -5.74 17.77 4.81
CA PRO A 51 -6.63 16.69 4.45
C PRO A 51 -7.32 16.93 3.09
N GLY A 52 -7.17 15.98 2.17
CA GLY A 52 -7.73 16.06 0.82
C GLY A 52 -6.88 16.80 -0.21
N ALA A 53 -5.75 17.40 0.18
CA ALA A 53 -4.79 17.95 -0.77
C ALA A 53 -4.19 16.82 -1.63
N LEU A 54 -4.08 17.08 -2.93
CA LEU A 54 -3.57 16.12 -3.91
C LEU A 54 -2.46 16.74 -4.75
N GLY A 55 -1.29 16.14 -4.69
CA GLY A 55 -0.11 16.55 -5.42
C GLY A 55 0.73 17.59 -4.67
N GLU A 56 2.00 17.65 -5.05
CA GLU A 56 2.99 18.58 -4.50
C GLU A 56 2.71 20.05 -4.87
N LYS A 57 1.83 20.29 -5.86
CA LYS A 57 1.38 21.64 -6.24
C LYS A 57 0.70 22.43 -5.13
N ASN A 58 0.25 21.76 -4.06
CA ASN A 58 -0.37 22.41 -2.89
C ASN A 58 0.64 22.73 -1.78
N LEU A 59 1.92 22.36 -1.95
CA LEU A 59 2.96 22.69 -0.99
C LEU A 59 3.37 24.16 -1.12
N PRO A 60 3.72 24.84 -0.01
CA PRO A 60 4.38 26.13 -0.08
C PRO A 60 5.67 26.04 -0.91
N GLN A 61 5.98 27.09 -1.68
CA GLN A 61 7.14 27.09 -2.59
C GLN A 61 8.46 26.78 -1.87
N GLU A 62 8.63 27.24 -0.63
CA GLU A 62 9.82 26.94 0.19
C GLU A 62 9.96 25.43 0.46
N VAL A 63 8.86 24.78 0.85
CA VAL A 63 8.81 23.33 1.12
C VAL A 63 9.04 22.56 -0.16
N LEU A 64 8.38 22.95 -1.26
CA LEU A 64 8.53 22.31 -2.56
C LEU A 64 9.98 22.37 -3.06
N ALA A 65 10.66 23.52 -2.90
CA ALA A 65 12.04 23.71 -3.33
C ALA A 65 13.06 22.92 -2.49
N SER A 66 12.66 22.42 -1.32
CA SER A 66 13.55 21.72 -0.38
C SER A 66 12.90 20.49 0.24
N VAL A 67 12.09 19.76 -0.54
CA VAL A 67 11.25 18.64 -0.06
C VAL A 67 12.04 17.58 0.71
N GLN A 68 13.31 17.36 0.37
CA GLN A 68 14.21 16.44 1.07
C GLN A 68 14.51 16.80 2.52
N GLU A 69 14.31 18.07 2.91
CA GLU A 69 14.48 18.53 4.29
C GLU A 69 13.24 18.30 5.16
N TYR A 70 12.12 17.89 4.55
CA TYR A 70 10.84 17.74 5.22
C TYR A 70 10.36 16.29 5.23
N GLN A 71 9.49 15.99 6.18
CA GLN A 71 8.76 14.73 6.25
C GLN A 71 7.59 14.69 5.26
N VAL A 72 7.85 15.07 4.00
CA VAL A 72 6.87 15.09 2.92
C VAL A 72 7.13 13.89 2.01
N ILE A 73 6.07 13.15 1.71
CA ILE A 73 6.15 11.89 0.99
C ILE A 73 5.27 11.95 -0.25
N LYS A 74 5.80 11.54 -1.39
CA LYS A 74 5.07 11.53 -2.66
C LYS A 74 3.91 10.54 -2.69
N GLN A 75 4.13 9.33 -2.15
CA GLN A 75 3.23 8.19 -2.26
C GLN A 75 3.38 7.20 -1.11
N ALA A 76 2.57 6.14 -1.07
CA ALA A 76 2.67 5.12 -0.03
C ALA A 76 4.04 4.42 -0.08
N ASP A 77 4.78 4.47 1.03
CA ASP A 77 6.09 3.83 1.21
C ASP A 77 6.00 2.79 2.34
N VAL A 78 6.22 3.19 3.59
CA VAL A 78 6.02 2.34 4.78
C VAL A 78 4.62 1.72 4.80
N VAL A 79 3.60 2.52 4.47
CA VAL A 79 2.21 2.06 4.37
C VAL A 79 2.02 0.98 3.30
N ALA A 80 2.72 1.07 2.18
CA ALA A 80 2.66 0.06 1.13
C ALA A 80 3.31 -1.26 1.61
N ALA A 81 4.51 -1.17 2.19
CA ALA A 81 5.20 -2.33 2.76
C ALA A 81 4.34 -3.01 3.84
N MET A 82 3.75 -2.23 4.73
CA MET A 82 2.87 -2.70 5.78
C MET A 82 1.59 -3.35 5.26
N PHE A 83 0.98 -2.82 4.20
CA PHE A 83 -0.19 -3.48 3.61
C PHE A 83 0.16 -4.83 2.95
N LEU A 84 1.27 -4.86 2.19
CA LEU A 84 1.73 -6.07 1.50
C LEU A 84 2.15 -7.17 2.49
N LEU A 85 2.76 -6.78 3.61
CA LEU A 85 3.25 -7.67 4.66
C LEU A 85 2.40 -7.60 5.93
N ARG A 86 1.12 -7.22 5.82
CA ARG A 86 0.23 -6.93 6.96
C ARG A 86 0.15 -8.05 8.00
N ASP A 87 0.27 -9.31 7.56
CA ASP A 87 0.25 -10.48 8.43
C ASP A 87 1.53 -10.63 9.28
N LYS A 88 2.55 -9.78 9.06
CA LYS A 88 3.80 -9.72 9.83
C LYS A 88 3.78 -8.65 10.92
N PHE A 89 2.75 -7.81 10.98
CA PHE A 89 2.66 -6.71 11.92
C PHE A 89 1.42 -6.83 12.80
N PRO A 90 1.52 -6.50 14.11
CA PRO A 90 0.33 -6.28 14.93
C PRO A 90 -0.57 -5.20 14.31
N ARG A 91 -1.89 -5.33 14.49
CA ARG A 91 -2.86 -4.39 13.93
C ARG A 91 -2.63 -2.96 14.42
N GLU A 92 -2.21 -2.81 15.67
CA GLU A 92 -1.92 -1.53 16.31
C GLU A 92 -0.74 -0.81 15.66
N VAL A 93 0.27 -1.58 15.20
CA VAL A 93 1.41 -1.07 14.44
C VAL A 93 0.96 -0.55 13.08
N LEU A 94 0.10 -1.31 12.38
CA LEU A 94 -0.48 -0.88 11.11
C LEU A 94 -1.26 0.44 11.25
N VAL A 95 -2.10 0.54 12.28
CA VAL A 95 -2.87 1.75 12.60
C VAL A 95 -1.94 2.93 12.86
N LYS A 96 -0.94 2.74 13.73
CA LYS A 96 -0.01 3.81 14.13
C LYS A 96 0.75 4.39 12.94
N ASN A 97 1.24 3.53 12.04
CA ASN A 97 1.98 3.98 10.87
C ASN A 97 1.06 4.59 9.81
N TYR A 98 -0.14 4.04 9.60
CA TYR A 98 -1.13 4.68 8.74
C TYR A 98 -1.42 6.12 9.19
N ASP A 99 -1.72 6.34 10.47
CA ASP A 99 -2.02 7.65 11.05
C ASP A 99 -0.86 8.65 10.97
N TYR A 100 0.36 8.13 11.08
CA TYR A 100 1.57 8.93 10.96
C TYR A 100 1.78 9.40 9.51
N TYR A 101 1.70 8.46 8.56
CA TYR A 101 2.13 8.67 7.19
C TYR A 101 1.05 9.28 6.28
N ILE A 102 -0.24 9.04 6.54
CA ILE A 102 -1.32 9.65 5.75
C ILE A 102 -1.26 11.18 5.79
N ARG A 103 -0.93 11.76 6.95
CA ARG A 103 -0.80 13.23 7.14
C ARG A 103 0.47 13.83 6.53
N ARG A 104 1.35 13.01 5.99
CA ARG A 104 2.65 13.39 5.42
C ARG A 104 2.73 13.05 3.93
N THR A 105 1.68 12.46 3.37
CA THR A 105 1.69 12.00 1.98
C THR A 105 0.90 12.96 1.09
N THR A 106 1.55 13.47 0.04
CA THR A 106 0.94 14.39 -0.94
C THR A 106 0.04 13.67 -1.93
N HIS A 107 0.17 12.35 -2.02
CA HIS A 107 -0.52 11.53 -3.01
C HIS A 107 -0.24 11.94 -4.46
N ALA A 108 0.89 12.60 -4.74
CA ALA A 108 1.27 13.09 -6.07
C ALA A 108 1.47 11.99 -7.14
N SER A 109 1.40 10.72 -6.75
CA SER A 109 1.41 9.57 -7.64
C SER A 109 0.07 8.85 -7.61
N SER A 110 -0.41 8.41 -8.78
CA SER A 110 -1.63 7.61 -8.92
C SER A 110 -1.58 6.24 -8.23
N LEU A 111 -0.38 5.78 -7.84
CA LEU A 111 -0.21 4.57 -7.02
C LEU A 111 -0.50 4.80 -5.53
N SER A 112 -0.58 6.05 -5.07
CA SER A 112 -0.66 6.34 -3.64
C SER A 112 -2.03 6.05 -3.04
N LEU A 113 -3.07 6.68 -3.57
CA LEU A 113 -4.45 6.55 -3.08
C LEU A 113 -4.93 5.10 -2.99
N PRO A 114 -4.75 4.21 -3.99
CA PRO A 114 -5.21 2.83 -3.88
C PRO A 114 -4.52 2.05 -2.75
N MET A 115 -3.24 2.30 -2.46
CA MET A 115 -2.54 1.62 -1.36
C MET A 115 -3.02 2.07 0.01
N TYR A 116 -3.25 3.38 0.19
CA TYR A 116 -3.85 3.90 1.41
C TYR A 116 -5.30 3.44 1.58
N ALA A 117 -6.09 3.43 0.49
CA ALA A 117 -7.43 2.87 0.50
C ALA A 117 -7.42 1.40 0.95
N ALA A 118 -6.50 0.59 0.41
CA ALA A 118 -6.39 -0.81 0.74
C ALA A 118 -6.12 -1.03 2.24
N LEU A 119 -5.15 -0.30 2.82
CA LEU A 119 -4.86 -0.43 4.25
C LEU A 119 -5.99 0.14 5.12
N ALA A 120 -6.57 1.28 4.76
CA ALA A 120 -7.71 1.85 5.48
C ALA A 120 -8.89 0.87 5.56
N LEU A 121 -9.26 0.26 4.44
CA LEU A 121 -10.33 -0.74 4.36
C LEU A 121 -9.99 -2.00 5.16
N TYR A 122 -8.74 -2.48 5.09
CA TYR A 122 -8.26 -3.59 5.93
C TYR A 122 -8.33 -3.26 7.43
N LEU A 123 -8.08 -2.00 7.80
CA LEU A 123 -8.21 -1.47 9.15
C LEU A 123 -9.65 -1.13 9.55
N GLY A 124 -10.63 -1.34 8.67
CA GLY A 124 -12.04 -1.03 8.93
C GLY A 124 -12.40 0.45 8.86
N ARG A 125 -11.46 1.32 8.46
CA ARG A 125 -11.63 2.77 8.27
C ARG A 125 -12.34 3.05 6.96
N SER A 126 -13.62 2.72 6.97
CA SER A 126 -14.37 2.55 5.72
C SER A 126 -14.62 3.87 5.01
N GLU A 127 -14.92 4.95 5.73
CA GLU A 127 -15.15 6.27 5.13
C GLU A 127 -13.89 6.79 4.42
N GLU A 128 -12.74 6.80 5.11
CA GLU A 128 -11.44 7.16 4.53
C GLU A 128 -11.09 6.27 3.33
N GLY A 129 -11.23 4.95 3.52
CA GLY A 129 -10.90 3.96 2.51
C GLY A 129 -11.74 4.08 1.25
N TYR A 130 -13.06 4.26 1.38
CA TYR A 130 -13.95 4.45 0.23
C TYR A 130 -13.72 5.77 -0.48
N SER A 131 -13.42 6.85 0.27
CA SER A 131 -13.11 8.16 -0.32
C SER A 131 -11.89 8.05 -1.25
N MET A 132 -10.78 7.49 -0.75
CA MET A 132 -9.57 7.28 -1.53
C MET A 132 -9.76 6.27 -2.67
N LEU A 133 -10.50 5.18 -2.42
CA LEU A 133 -10.79 4.17 -3.44
C LEU A 133 -11.58 4.78 -4.61
N LYS A 134 -12.58 5.61 -4.32
CA LYS A 134 -13.38 6.30 -5.33
C LYS A 134 -12.52 7.25 -6.16
N GLN A 135 -11.67 8.03 -5.51
CA GLN A 135 -10.77 8.96 -6.20
C GLN A 135 -9.77 8.20 -7.10
N ALA A 136 -9.21 7.08 -6.63
CA ALA A 136 -8.35 6.21 -7.43
C ALA A 136 -9.09 5.55 -8.61
N ALA A 137 -10.32 5.06 -8.40
CA ALA A 137 -11.14 4.45 -9.45
C ALA A 137 -11.54 5.45 -10.55
N LEU A 138 -11.61 6.73 -10.21
CA LEU A 138 -11.92 7.82 -11.13
C LEU A 138 -10.67 8.53 -11.65
N ALA A 139 -9.45 8.03 -11.37
CA ALA A 139 -8.21 8.74 -11.65
C ALA A 139 -8.13 9.27 -13.09
N ASP A 140 -8.33 8.40 -14.08
CA ASP A 140 -8.31 8.76 -15.51
C ASP A 140 -9.65 9.33 -16.00
N ILE A 141 -10.78 8.83 -15.49
CA ILE A 141 -12.12 9.27 -15.94
C ILE A 141 -12.38 10.73 -15.59
N ALA A 142 -11.93 11.16 -14.41
CA ALA A 142 -12.10 12.51 -13.90
C ALA A 142 -10.82 13.36 -14.01
N ASP A 143 -9.80 12.86 -14.71
CA ASP A 143 -8.47 13.48 -14.85
C ASP A 143 -7.92 14.05 -13.53
N VAL A 144 -8.00 13.23 -12.47
CA VAL A 144 -7.69 13.60 -11.09
C VAL A 144 -6.28 14.18 -10.95
N TYR A 145 -5.34 13.65 -11.74
CA TYR A 145 -3.93 14.05 -11.74
C TYR A 145 -3.60 15.13 -12.78
N GLY A 146 -4.53 15.46 -13.69
CA GLY A 146 -4.35 16.48 -14.73
C GLY A 146 -3.39 16.07 -15.86
N ASN A 147 -3.13 14.78 -16.02
CA ASN A 147 -2.14 14.22 -16.94
C ASN A 147 -2.64 12.93 -17.63
N THR A 148 -3.96 12.70 -17.67
CA THR A 148 -4.53 11.53 -18.37
C THR A 148 -4.21 11.52 -19.85
N CYS A 149 -3.96 12.70 -20.45
CA CYS A 149 -3.51 12.80 -21.84
C CYS A 149 -2.14 12.17 -22.10
N ASP A 150 -1.32 11.99 -21.07
CA ASP A 150 -0.01 11.34 -21.15
C ASP A 150 -0.13 9.81 -21.14
N GLY A 151 -1.29 9.28 -20.76
CA GLY A 151 -1.60 7.87 -20.78
C GLY A 151 -2.45 7.40 -19.59
N PHE A 152 -2.98 6.19 -19.71
CA PHE A 152 -3.80 5.56 -18.68
C PHE A 152 -2.95 5.15 -17.46
N HIS A 153 -3.42 5.44 -16.25
CA HIS A 153 -2.76 5.06 -15.01
C HIS A 153 -2.96 3.58 -14.66
N VAL A 154 -2.36 2.67 -15.42
CA VAL A 154 -2.48 1.20 -15.27
C VAL A 154 -2.17 0.74 -13.83
N GLY A 155 -1.16 1.33 -13.20
CA GLY A 155 -0.80 1.03 -11.80
C GLY A 155 -1.91 1.38 -10.81
N SER A 156 -2.62 2.48 -11.04
CA SER A 156 -3.76 2.88 -10.21
C SER A 156 -4.94 1.93 -10.40
N ALA A 157 -5.26 1.54 -11.63
CA ALA A 157 -6.32 0.59 -11.93
C ALA A 157 -6.09 -0.78 -11.28
N GLY A 158 -4.86 -1.30 -11.34
CA GLY A 158 -4.48 -2.52 -10.60
C GLY A 158 -4.53 -2.33 -9.08
N GLY A 159 -4.16 -1.15 -8.60
CA GLY A 159 -4.26 -0.77 -7.19
C GLY A 159 -5.71 -0.72 -6.67
N VAL A 160 -6.67 -0.21 -7.45
CA VAL A 160 -8.10 -0.21 -7.12
C VAL A 160 -8.60 -1.64 -6.92
N TRP A 161 -8.23 -2.54 -7.83
CA TRP A 161 -8.58 -3.95 -7.71
C TRP A 161 -7.94 -4.60 -6.47
N THR A 162 -6.68 -4.26 -6.18
CA THR A 162 -5.96 -4.70 -4.98
C THR A 162 -6.65 -4.25 -3.70
N ALA A 163 -7.08 -2.98 -3.63
CA ALA A 163 -7.80 -2.43 -2.49
C ALA A 163 -9.16 -3.12 -2.27
N ILE A 164 -9.88 -3.44 -3.35
CA ILE A 164 -11.14 -4.20 -3.27
C ILE A 164 -10.88 -5.62 -2.73
N LEU A 165 -9.99 -6.38 -3.37
CA LEU A 165 -9.79 -7.79 -3.02
C LEU A 165 -9.15 -7.97 -1.64
N PHE A 166 -8.08 -7.24 -1.36
CA PHE A 166 -7.23 -7.50 -0.19
C PHE A 166 -7.46 -6.50 0.95
N GLY A 167 -8.01 -5.32 0.66
CA GLY A 167 -8.43 -4.34 1.66
C GLY A 167 -9.86 -4.56 2.13
N LEU A 168 -10.82 -4.46 1.21
CA LEU A 168 -12.25 -4.47 1.53
C LEU A 168 -12.79 -5.87 1.84
N LEU A 169 -12.46 -6.85 1.00
CA LEU A 169 -12.90 -8.24 1.16
C LEU A 169 -11.91 -9.09 1.96
N ARG A 170 -10.72 -8.56 2.21
CA ARG A 170 -9.62 -9.23 2.93
C ARG A 170 -9.40 -10.66 2.46
N ILE A 171 -9.39 -10.87 1.15
CA ILE A 171 -9.14 -12.19 0.57
C ILE A 171 -7.78 -12.69 1.03
N GLN A 172 -7.73 -13.92 1.52
CA GLN A 172 -6.51 -14.59 1.93
C GLN A 172 -6.30 -15.84 1.08
N PRO A 173 -5.23 -15.88 0.27
CA PRO A 173 -4.86 -17.08 -0.45
C PRO A 173 -4.15 -18.06 0.50
N GLY A 174 -4.70 -19.26 0.68
CA GLY A 174 -4.10 -20.35 1.46
C GLY A 174 -4.11 -21.70 0.72
N GLU A 175 -4.58 -22.76 1.37
CA GLU A 175 -4.99 -23.98 0.65
C GLU A 175 -6.30 -23.75 -0.11
N SER A 176 -7.20 -22.98 0.49
CA SER A 176 -8.42 -22.43 -0.09
C SER A 176 -8.40 -20.91 -0.11
N LEU A 177 -9.30 -20.28 -0.86
CA LEU A 177 -9.58 -18.85 -0.74
C LEU A 177 -10.51 -18.62 0.46
N SER A 178 -10.07 -17.83 1.42
CA SER A 178 -10.95 -17.27 2.46
C SER A 178 -11.11 -15.77 2.23
N TYR A 179 -12.18 -15.20 2.80
CA TYR A 179 -12.44 -13.77 2.77
C TYR A 179 -13.13 -13.35 4.08
N GLU A 180 -13.03 -12.07 4.42
CA GLU A 180 -13.74 -11.47 5.54
C GLU A 180 -14.53 -10.28 5.00
N ARG A 181 -15.86 -10.39 5.01
CA ARG A 181 -16.74 -9.32 4.53
C ARG A 181 -16.70 -8.15 5.51
N SER A 182 -16.20 -7.00 5.06
CA SER A 182 -16.30 -5.77 5.84
C SER A 182 -17.77 -5.43 6.15
N ALA A 183 -18.07 -5.11 7.41
CA ALA A 183 -19.40 -4.66 7.82
C ALA A 183 -19.87 -3.41 7.04
N SER A 184 -18.93 -2.59 6.58
CA SER A 184 -19.22 -1.37 5.81
C SER A 184 -19.79 -1.60 4.42
N LEU A 185 -19.70 -2.82 3.88
CA LEU A 185 -20.38 -3.17 2.64
C LEU A 185 -21.91 -3.13 2.77
N GLY A 186 -22.45 -3.21 3.99
CA GLY A 186 -23.89 -3.20 4.23
C GLY A 186 -24.62 -4.22 3.34
N LYS A 187 -25.53 -3.73 2.49
CA LYS A 187 -26.33 -4.54 1.55
C LYS A 187 -25.72 -4.70 0.16
N VAL A 188 -24.54 -4.13 -0.10
CA VAL A 188 -23.88 -4.21 -1.41
C VAL A 188 -23.43 -5.65 -1.68
N SER A 189 -23.88 -6.23 -2.78
CA SER A 189 -23.39 -7.52 -3.27
C SER A 189 -22.37 -7.31 -4.39
N MET A 190 -21.35 -8.16 -4.48
CA MET A 190 -20.37 -8.12 -5.55
C MET A 190 -20.06 -9.53 -6.05
N SER A 191 -19.94 -9.68 -7.37
CA SER A 191 -19.48 -10.91 -8.00
C SER A 191 -18.34 -10.65 -8.96
N PHE A 192 -17.34 -11.51 -8.95
CA PHE A 192 -16.20 -11.45 -9.85
C PHE A 192 -15.60 -12.84 -10.05
N ASN A 193 -14.75 -12.97 -11.08
CA ASN A 193 -14.06 -14.22 -11.37
C ASN A 193 -12.58 -14.08 -11.02
N VAL A 194 -12.01 -15.11 -10.40
CA VAL A 194 -10.57 -15.23 -10.16
C VAL A 194 -10.06 -16.56 -10.68
N THR A 195 -8.81 -16.59 -11.11
CA THR A 195 -8.10 -17.85 -11.35
C THR A 195 -7.25 -18.14 -10.13
N TYR A 196 -7.52 -19.25 -9.46
CA TYR A 196 -6.80 -19.65 -8.26
C TYR A 196 -6.30 -21.09 -8.39
N ARG A 197 -4.98 -21.28 -8.30
CA ARG A 197 -4.33 -22.59 -8.48
C ARG A 197 -4.77 -23.30 -9.77
N GLY A 198 -4.94 -22.55 -10.86
CA GLY A 198 -5.37 -23.05 -12.17
C GLY A 198 -6.88 -23.23 -12.35
N ALA A 199 -7.68 -23.15 -11.28
CA ALA A 199 -9.14 -23.23 -11.35
C ALA A 199 -9.77 -21.84 -11.50
N LYS A 200 -10.78 -21.71 -12.38
CA LYS A 200 -11.62 -20.52 -12.48
C LYS A 200 -12.71 -20.58 -11.41
N VAL A 201 -12.73 -19.60 -10.51
CA VAL A 201 -13.67 -19.52 -9.40
C VAL A 201 -14.50 -18.25 -9.55
N ARG A 202 -15.82 -18.39 -9.48
CA ARG A 202 -16.74 -17.26 -9.35
C ARG A 202 -16.94 -16.97 -7.86
N VAL A 203 -16.52 -15.81 -7.42
CA VAL A 203 -16.75 -15.30 -6.07
C VAL A 203 -18.01 -14.45 -6.09
N SER A 204 -18.91 -14.65 -5.12
CA SER A 204 -20.11 -13.82 -4.90
C SER A 204 -20.25 -13.55 -3.42
N ILE A 205 -20.26 -12.26 -3.05
CA ILE A 205 -20.21 -11.77 -1.66
C ILE A 205 -21.35 -10.80 -1.44
#